data_AF-A0A7K3M990-F1
#
_entry.id   AF-A0A7K3M990-F1
#
_cell.length_a   1.000
_cell.length_b   1.000
_cell.length_c   1.000
_cell.angle_alpha   90.00
_cell.angle_beta   90.00
_cell.angle_gamma   90.00
#
_symmetry.space_group_name_H-M   'P 1'
#
loop_
_entity.id
_entity.type
_entity.pdbx_description
1 polymer ?
#
loop_
_entity_poly.entity_id
_entity_poly.type
_entity_poly.pdbx_seq_one_letter_code
_entity_poly.pdbx_strand_id
1 'polypeptide(L)'
;MLRSVMTCGVGRLDPRRSIDSASCAVKMGSSVKRAVPCILVLASCSFPIADVGGPVSSPGETVLDVMAFNIWHGGNLDKQHAHGFEEQNKNELLAYLARERPDLIFLVETYGLGKRIEEALNRDTSDGRVFRGVQITREPQQAFDRDNLWLFTWLPVQEIYPAISELPVTSFHFGGARIGLPSGGHFHAFTTWISHLDSSWGPLNQAAMETALGIERTHTEAQLVASDHARRIEMAKLILEDRLPRYVDDDAPVLLGGDFNTQSHLDWTEAAAAAPRREGLVLQWPVMSMFAEAGFVDTFRSAHPDVARYPGRTWTAGHSFMYAPLRLDYVLAKGDVEVLASSTRTRRLPEHRGGDLDDLYPFYSDHGAVVSRLRFAGDTAGGAGYSPARPAVDEPEAGAWPELPGHPGGVPVPPAEMTASASSSAAGYGPELVVDGDPRTYWHSRTEPGTPDAHPHQLTLDLSRERTLTAVRYQPRINGYGGIAFRYTYLVSLDGVSFERAAAGEWDRDSLPKDVSLPGVRARYLRLVIEAGVAGYSSAAELIPYE
;
A
#
# COMPACT_ATOMS: atom_id res chain seq x y z
N MET A 1 -14.30 52.47 -26.21
CA MET A 1 -15.68 52.76 -25.78
C MET A 1 -16.05 51.75 -24.70
N LEU A 2 -16.57 52.26 -23.58
CA LEU A 2 -17.24 51.57 -22.46
C LEU A 2 -16.43 50.56 -21.63
N ARG A 3 -15.95 51.05 -20.47
CA ARG A 3 -15.65 50.28 -19.26
C ARG A 3 -16.95 49.71 -18.68
N SER A 4 -16.91 48.49 -18.16
CA SER A 4 -17.86 48.06 -17.13
C SER A 4 -17.11 47.41 -15.97
N VAL A 5 -17.37 47.96 -14.79
CA VAL A 5 -16.89 47.55 -13.47
C VAL A 5 -17.82 46.45 -12.96
N MET A 6 -17.29 45.39 -12.35
CA MET A 6 -18.09 44.45 -11.57
C MET A 6 -17.66 44.54 -10.10
N THR A 7 -18.57 45.04 -9.28
CA THR A 7 -18.48 45.14 -7.82
C THR A 7 -18.90 43.83 -7.16
N CYS A 8 -18.14 43.42 -6.14
CA CYS A 8 -18.42 42.29 -5.27
C CYS A 8 -19.61 42.61 -4.34
N GLY A 9 -20.63 41.75 -4.31
CA GLY A 9 -21.78 41.86 -3.43
C GLY A 9 -21.83 40.71 -2.44
N VAL A 10 -21.68 41.02 -1.15
CA VAL A 10 -21.82 40.09 -0.02
C VAL A 10 -23.32 39.85 0.24
N GLY A 11 -23.80 38.62 0.02
CA GLY A 11 -25.16 38.18 0.33
C GLY A 11 -25.18 37.15 1.45
N ARG A 12 -25.87 37.47 2.55
CA ARG A 12 -26.12 36.58 3.70
C ARG A 12 -26.98 35.37 3.27
N LEU A 13 -26.57 34.17 3.67
CA LEU A 13 -27.34 32.93 3.53
C LEU A 13 -28.36 32.79 4.68
N ASP A 14 -29.63 32.58 4.32
CA ASP A 14 -30.73 32.17 5.22
C ASP A 14 -30.99 30.66 4.99
N PRO A 15 -30.86 29.79 6.02
CA PRO A 15 -31.02 28.36 5.84
C PRO A 15 -32.45 27.94 6.16
N ARG A 16 -33.33 27.93 5.15
CA ARG A 16 -34.59 27.16 5.16
C ARG A 16 -35.26 27.17 3.79
N ARG A 17 -34.94 26.19 2.92
CA ARG A 17 -35.86 25.60 1.93
C ARG A 17 -35.21 24.42 1.20
N SER A 18 -35.93 23.30 1.22
CA SER A 18 -35.68 22.06 0.50
C SER A 18 -35.73 22.26 -1.01
N ILE A 19 -34.82 21.60 -1.75
CA ILE A 19 -34.83 21.54 -3.21
C ILE A 19 -35.34 20.16 -3.62
N ASP A 20 -36.55 20.14 -4.18
CA ASP A 20 -37.06 19.04 -5.00
C ASP A 20 -36.45 19.11 -6.40
N SER A 21 -36.21 17.93 -6.95
CA SER A 21 -35.64 17.67 -8.27
C SER A 21 -36.57 18.11 -9.41
N ALA A 22 -36.00 18.80 -10.41
CA ALA A 22 -36.66 19.03 -11.68
C ALA A 22 -35.68 18.78 -12.84
N SER A 23 -35.96 17.72 -13.59
CA SER A 23 -35.35 17.37 -14.86
C SER A 23 -35.66 18.41 -15.94
N CYS A 24 -34.69 18.73 -16.80
CA CYS A 24 -34.94 19.47 -18.04
C CYS A 24 -34.54 18.61 -19.24
N ALA A 25 -35.53 18.16 -19.99
CA ALA A 25 -35.37 17.47 -21.27
C ALA A 25 -35.39 18.49 -22.42
N VAL A 26 -34.43 18.40 -23.34
CA VAL A 26 -34.36 19.23 -24.55
C VAL A 26 -34.80 18.41 -25.76
N LYS A 27 -35.83 18.90 -26.45
CA LYS A 27 -36.35 18.39 -27.74
C LYS A 27 -35.35 18.64 -28.87
N MET A 28 -35.01 17.62 -29.65
CA MET A 28 -34.33 17.78 -30.94
C MET A 28 -35.34 18.05 -32.07
N GLY A 29 -35.07 19.09 -32.86
CA GLY A 29 -35.72 19.37 -34.14
C GLY A 29 -34.70 19.31 -35.28
N SER A 30 -35.08 18.67 -36.37
CA SER A 30 -34.27 18.35 -37.55
C SER A 30 -34.09 19.54 -38.50
N SER A 31 -32.89 19.68 -39.10
CA SER A 31 -32.69 20.22 -40.45
C SER A 31 -31.23 20.13 -40.89
N VAL A 32 -31.01 19.55 -42.07
CA VAL A 32 -29.72 19.36 -42.77
C VAL A 32 -29.26 20.67 -43.44
N LYS A 33 -27.95 20.97 -43.43
CA LYS A 33 -27.17 21.45 -44.61
C LYS A 33 -25.67 21.72 -44.34
N ARG A 34 -24.85 21.03 -45.14
CA ARG A 34 -23.53 21.35 -45.73
C ARG A 34 -22.33 21.70 -44.83
N ALA A 35 -21.32 20.83 -44.94
CA ALA A 35 -19.97 20.99 -44.43
C ALA A 35 -19.15 22.03 -45.24
N VAL A 36 -18.36 22.83 -44.51
CA VAL A 36 -17.22 23.60 -44.99
C VAL A 36 -16.08 23.30 -44.00
N PRO A 37 -14.85 22.95 -44.46
CA PRO A 37 -13.78 22.59 -43.53
C PRO A 37 -13.13 23.88 -43.00
N CYS A 38 -13.29 24.17 -41.71
CA CYS A 38 -12.46 25.14 -41.01
C CYS A 38 -11.20 24.42 -40.50
N ILE A 39 -10.06 24.83 -41.03
CA ILE A 39 -8.72 24.54 -40.50
C ILE A 39 -8.67 25.12 -39.08
N LEU A 40 -8.63 24.25 -38.07
CA LEU A 40 -8.40 24.65 -36.69
C LEU A 40 -6.89 24.78 -36.49
N VAL A 41 -6.39 26.00 -36.46
CA VAL A 41 -5.05 26.32 -35.95
C VAL A 41 -5.08 26.07 -34.45
N LEU A 42 -4.45 24.99 -34.00
CA LEU A 42 -4.20 24.77 -32.57
C LEU A 42 -3.17 25.80 -32.10
N ALA A 43 -3.65 26.90 -31.54
CA ALA A 43 -2.84 27.76 -30.70
C ALA A 43 -2.41 26.96 -29.48
N SER A 44 -1.11 26.69 -29.35
CA SER A 44 -0.51 26.13 -28.15
C SER A 44 -0.71 27.11 -27.00
N CYS A 45 -1.71 26.84 -26.14
CA CYS A 45 -1.80 27.47 -24.83
C CYS A 45 -0.72 26.87 -23.94
N SER A 46 0.45 27.52 -23.91
CA SER A 46 1.44 27.31 -22.86
C SER A 46 0.81 27.77 -21.54
N PHE A 47 0.50 26.83 -20.66
CA PHE A 47 0.18 27.15 -19.26
C PHE A 47 1.45 27.72 -18.62
N PRO A 48 1.39 28.87 -17.91
CA PRO A 48 2.52 29.32 -17.13
C PRO A 48 2.77 28.29 -16.03
N ILE A 49 4.02 27.82 -15.94
CA ILE A 49 4.54 27.12 -14.78
C ILE A 49 4.29 28.05 -13.58
N ALA A 50 3.46 27.61 -12.64
CA ALA A 50 3.27 28.32 -11.40
C ALA A 50 4.63 28.45 -10.72
N ASP A 51 5.00 29.69 -10.40
CA ASP A 51 6.15 30.00 -9.56
C ASP A 51 5.98 29.22 -8.25
N VAL A 52 6.85 28.24 -8.00
CA VAL A 52 6.84 27.47 -6.76
C VAL A 52 7.42 28.40 -5.71
N GLY A 53 6.55 29.22 -5.09
CA GLY A 53 6.94 30.16 -4.05
C GLY A 53 7.72 29.45 -2.94
N GLY A 54 8.70 30.14 -2.36
CA GLY A 54 9.46 29.62 -1.22
C GLY A 54 8.57 29.41 0.03
N PRO A 55 9.11 28.79 1.10
CA PRO A 55 8.38 28.58 2.35
C PRO A 55 7.77 29.88 2.89
N VAL A 56 6.53 29.80 3.40
CA VAL A 56 5.78 30.95 3.89
C VAL A 56 6.05 31.11 5.39
N SER A 57 6.42 32.32 5.80
CA SER A 57 6.58 32.66 7.22
C SER A 57 5.22 32.95 7.86
N SER A 58 4.80 32.09 8.78
CA SER A 58 3.72 32.37 9.74
C SER A 58 4.36 32.78 11.07
N PRO A 59 3.95 33.89 11.72
CA PRO A 59 4.54 34.28 12.99
C PRO A 59 4.27 33.22 14.08
N GLY A 60 5.33 32.60 14.63
CA GLY A 60 5.25 31.79 15.85
C GLY A 60 4.79 30.33 15.71
N GLU A 61 4.64 29.79 14.51
CA GLU A 61 4.27 28.37 14.30
C GLU A 61 5.26 27.67 13.36
N THR A 62 5.49 26.38 13.60
CA THR A 62 6.19 25.50 12.66
C THR A 62 5.24 24.43 12.14
N VAL A 63 5.04 24.37 10.84
CA VAL A 63 4.33 23.29 10.14
C VAL A 63 5.36 22.44 9.40
N LEU A 64 5.28 21.12 9.51
CA LEU A 64 6.21 20.18 8.87
C LEU A 64 5.43 19.09 8.11
N ASP A 65 5.94 18.68 6.96
CA ASP A 65 5.58 17.40 6.36
C ASP A 65 6.50 16.30 6.93
N VAL A 66 5.89 15.23 7.45
CA VAL A 66 6.58 14.11 8.10
C VAL A 66 6.21 12.81 7.41
N MET A 67 7.20 12.01 7.01
CA MET A 67 7.00 10.74 6.30
C MET A 67 7.52 9.56 7.12
N ALA A 68 6.76 8.46 7.13
CA ALA A 68 7.24 7.13 7.50
C ALA A 68 7.17 6.20 6.28
N PHE A 69 8.25 5.46 6.01
CA PHE A 69 8.30 4.55 4.87
C PHE A 69 9.28 3.39 5.11
N ASN A 70 8.77 2.15 5.12
CA ASN A 70 9.59 0.97 4.92
C ASN A 70 9.91 0.83 3.42
N ILE A 71 11.19 0.87 3.05
CA ILE A 71 11.60 0.84 1.64
C ILE A 71 12.02 -0.55 1.15
N TRP A 72 11.82 -1.57 1.98
CA TRP A 72 12.03 -2.98 1.70
C TRP A 72 13.42 -3.32 1.15
N HIS A 73 14.29 -3.73 2.07
CA HIS A 73 15.64 -4.17 1.75
C HIS A 73 16.42 -3.19 0.84
N GLY A 74 16.34 -1.89 1.13
CA GLY A 74 17.00 -0.84 0.36
C GLY A 74 16.45 -0.65 -1.04
N GLY A 75 15.15 -0.87 -1.24
CA GLY A 75 14.48 -0.82 -2.55
C GLY A 75 14.74 -2.05 -3.41
N ASN A 76 15.22 -3.15 -2.82
CA ASN A 76 15.31 -4.43 -3.53
C ASN A 76 13.91 -5.04 -3.60
N LEU A 77 13.45 -5.32 -4.81
CA LEU A 77 12.10 -5.82 -5.11
C LEU A 77 11.87 -7.29 -4.71
N ASP A 78 12.84 -7.91 -4.06
CA ASP A 78 12.83 -9.25 -3.48
C ASP A 78 14.05 -9.43 -2.55
N LYS A 79 13.94 -10.31 -1.54
CA LYS A 79 14.99 -10.61 -0.56
C LYS A 79 15.90 -11.78 -0.99
N GLN A 80 15.47 -12.60 -1.94
CA GLN A 80 16.09 -13.88 -2.28
C GLN A 80 16.59 -13.95 -3.71
N HIS A 81 15.91 -13.30 -4.67
CA HIS A 81 16.21 -13.48 -6.09
C HIS A 81 16.27 -12.15 -6.83
N ALA A 82 17.29 -11.96 -7.68
CA ALA A 82 17.39 -10.78 -8.53
C ALA A 82 16.46 -10.91 -9.74
N HIS A 83 15.65 -9.89 -9.97
CA HIS A 83 14.68 -9.78 -11.05
C HIS A 83 15.21 -8.91 -12.21
N GLY A 84 16.37 -8.28 -12.04
CA GLY A 84 17.02 -7.44 -13.06
C GLY A 84 16.58 -5.98 -13.04
N PHE A 85 15.67 -5.61 -12.13
CA PHE A 85 15.14 -4.26 -12.00
C PHE A 85 15.62 -3.52 -10.74
N GLU A 86 16.47 -4.13 -9.90
CA GLU A 86 16.81 -3.61 -8.56
C GLU A 86 17.42 -2.20 -8.62
N GLU A 87 18.44 -1.97 -9.45
CA GLU A 87 19.05 -0.64 -9.56
C GLU A 87 18.13 0.37 -10.27
N GLN A 88 17.29 -0.08 -11.20
CA GLN A 88 16.27 0.80 -11.79
C GLN A 88 15.29 1.26 -10.70
N ASN A 89 14.76 0.33 -9.90
CA ASN A 89 13.83 0.65 -8.83
C ASN A 89 14.45 1.55 -7.76
N LYS A 90 15.72 1.32 -7.39
CA LYS A 90 16.44 2.22 -6.48
C LYS A 90 16.55 3.63 -7.06
N ASN A 91 16.93 3.78 -8.33
CA ASN A 91 17.03 5.10 -8.94
C ASN A 91 15.67 5.82 -9.00
N GLU A 92 14.61 5.08 -9.31
CA GLU A 92 13.25 5.59 -9.31
C GLU A 92 12.75 5.95 -7.89
N LEU A 93 13.05 5.12 -6.88
CA LEU A 93 12.78 5.40 -5.46
C LEU A 93 13.51 6.66 -4.99
N LEU A 94 14.78 6.84 -5.36
CA LEU A 94 15.56 8.03 -5.04
C LEU A 94 14.98 9.29 -5.71
N ALA A 95 14.46 9.18 -6.94
CA ALA A 95 13.74 10.27 -7.60
C ALA A 95 12.40 10.57 -6.90
N TYR A 96 11.67 9.55 -6.47
CA TYR A 96 10.45 9.69 -5.68
C TYR A 96 10.70 10.42 -4.34
N LEU A 97 11.69 9.99 -3.55
CA LEU A 97 12.04 10.66 -2.30
C LEU A 97 12.52 12.11 -2.54
N ALA A 98 13.27 12.36 -3.62
CA ALA A 98 13.70 13.71 -3.98
C ALA A 98 12.54 14.61 -4.45
N ARG A 99 11.47 14.03 -5.03
CA ARG A 99 10.25 14.75 -5.40
C ARG A 99 9.34 15.01 -4.19
N GLU A 100 9.14 14.00 -3.35
CA GLU A 100 8.31 14.10 -2.15
C GLU A 100 9.01 14.90 -1.04
N ARG A 101 10.34 14.89 -0.91
CA ARG A 101 11.17 15.79 -0.09
C ARG A 101 10.52 16.38 1.19
N PRO A 102 9.89 15.57 2.06
CA PRO A 102 9.25 16.04 3.29
C PRO A 102 10.32 16.52 4.30
N ASP A 103 9.92 17.26 5.33
CA ASP A 103 10.86 17.91 6.26
C ASP A 103 11.53 16.94 7.23
N LEU A 104 10.85 15.84 7.54
CA LEU A 104 11.34 14.73 8.35
C LEU A 104 10.94 13.40 7.71
N ILE A 105 11.88 12.46 7.58
CA ILE A 105 11.64 11.13 7.01
C ILE A 105 12.15 10.08 7.99
N PHE A 106 11.27 9.15 8.38
CA PHE A 106 11.59 7.91 9.05
C PHE A 106 11.65 6.79 8.01
N LEU A 107 12.85 6.22 7.79
CA LEU A 107 13.04 5.12 6.86
C LEU A 107 13.38 3.82 7.57
N VAL A 108 12.73 2.76 7.11
CA VAL A 108 12.88 1.39 7.61
C VAL A 108 13.36 0.49 6.46
N GLU A 109 14.12 -0.55 6.79
CA GLU A 109 14.76 -1.45 5.82
C GLU A 109 15.61 -0.72 4.77
N THR A 110 16.58 0.09 5.22
CA THR A 110 17.39 0.95 4.32
C THR A 110 18.54 0.21 3.60
N TYR A 111 19.17 -0.76 4.26
CA TYR A 111 20.17 -1.71 3.75
C TYR A 111 21.16 -1.12 2.72
N GLY A 112 21.93 -0.14 3.14
CA GLY A 112 23.04 0.48 2.39
C GLY A 112 22.62 1.68 1.53
N LEU A 113 21.31 1.95 1.39
CA LEU A 113 20.84 3.03 0.53
C LEU A 113 20.89 4.42 1.20
N GLY A 114 21.13 4.50 2.52
CA GLY A 114 21.00 5.73 3.30
C GLY A 114 21.78 6.93 2.75
N LYS A 115 23.03 6.73 2.29
CA LYS A 115 23.83 7.81 1.70
C LYS A 115 23.35 8.28 0.34
N ARG A 116 22.90 7.35 -0.53
CA ARG A 116 22.29 7.71 -1.82
C ARG A 116 20.99 8.50 -1.62
N ILE A 117 20.23 8.20 -0.56
CA ILE A 117 19.03 8.94 -0.18
C ILE A 117 19.38 10.36 0.26
N GLU A 118 20.38 10.51 1.14
CA GLU A 118 20.86 11.83 1.59
C GLU A 118 21.29 12.70 0.39
N GLU A 119 22.05 12.13 -0.55
CA GLU A 119 22.45 12.80 -1.79
C GLU A 119 21.24 13.16 -2.65
N ALA A 120 20.27 12.25 -2.77
CA ALA A 120 19.05 12.48 -3.56
C ALA A 120 18.20 13.64 -3.03
N LEU A 121 18.00 13.71 -1.71
CA LEU A 121 17.25 14.79 -1.05
C LEU A 121 17.91 16.17 -1.21
N ASN A 122 19.22 16.19 -1.46
CA ASN A 122 20.03 17.41 -1.63
C ASN A 122 20.29 17.78 -3.10
N ARG A 123 19.72 17.07 -4.07
CA ARG A 123 19.86 17.41 -5.51
C ARG A 123 19.19 18.75 -5.85
N ASP A 124 18.04 19.02 -5.25
CA ASP A 124 17.36 20.31 -5.37
C ASP A 124 17.85 21.24 -4.25
N THR A 125 18.39 22.39 -4.63
CA THR A 125 18.93 23.40 -3.72
C THR A 125 18.13 24.71 -3.76
N SER A 126 17.02 24.74 -4.51
CA SER A 126 16.26 25.96 -4.80
C SER A 126 15.61 26.61 -3.57
N ASP A 127 15.28 25.83 -2.56
CA ASP A 127 14.65 26.27 -1.30
C ASP A 127 15.62 26.43 -0.13
N GLY A 128 16.93 26.25 -0.37
CA GLY A 128 17.97 26.37 0.64
C GLY A 128 17.99 25.29 1.73
N ARG A 129 17.09 24.30 1.69
CA ARG A 129 17.09 23.17 2.64
C ARG A 129 18.24 22.22 2.34
N VAL A 130 19.04 21.90 3.36
CA VAL A 130 20.12 20.91 3.28
C VAL A 130 19.82 19.77 4.24
N PHE A 131 19.46 18.62 3.68
CA PHE A 131 19.10 17.43 4.43
C PHE A 131 20.34 16.73 4.98
N ARG A 132 20.21 16.21 6.19
CA ARG A 132 21.20 15.33 6.84
C ARG A 132 20.55 14.01 7.20
N GLY A 133 21.28 12.92 6.94
CA GLY A 133 20.89 11.58 7.34
C GLY A 133 21.49 11.23 8.70
N VAL A 134 20.64 10.81 9.63
CA VAL A 134 20.98 10.23 10.92
C VAL A 134 20.76 8.72 10.82
N GLN A 135 21.85 7.97 10.65
CA GLN A 135 21.82 6.51 10.69
C GLN A 135 21.46 6.05 12.12
N ILE A 136 20.29 5.46 12.33
CA ILE A 136 19.83 5.01 13.65
C ILE A 136 20.42 3.65 13.99
N THR A 137 20.34 2.69 13.06
CA THR A 137 20.94 1.36 13.24
C THR A 137 22.46 1.44 13.19
N ARG A 138 23.08 1.26 14.35
CA ARG A 138 24.53 1.37 14.58
C ARG A 138 25.00 0.29 15.54
N GLU A 139 24.67 -0.96 15.24
CA GLU A 139 25.02 -2.11 16.09
C GLU A 139 26.55 -2.33 16.11
N PRO A 140 27.12 -2.81 17.23
CA PRO A 140 28.53 -3.16 17.29
C PRO A 140 28.91 -4.16 16.19
N GLN A 141 30.01 -3.88 15.46
CA GLN A 141 30.52 -4.73 14.37
C GLN A 141 29.56 -4.90 13.17
N GLN A 142 28.59 -4.00 13.03
CA GLN A 142 27.68 -3.98 11.89
C GLN A 142 28.44 -3.83 10.55
N ALA A 143 28.09 -4.68 9.58
CA ALA A 143 28.53 -4.51 8.19
C ALA A 143 27.88 -3.26 7.56
N PHE A 144 28.56 -2.64 6.60
CA PHE A 144 28.14 -1.36 6.02
C PHE A 144 26.71 -1.38 5.46
N ASP A 145 26.27 -2.49 4.90
CA ASP A 145 24.97 -2.70 4.24
C ASP A 145 23.88 -3.26 5.18
N ARG A 146 24.15 -3.33 6.48
CA ARG A 146 23.23 -3.89 7.49
C ARG A 146 22.43 -2.84 8.26
N ASP A 147 22.49 -1.59 7.85
CA ASP A 147 21.68 -0.50 8.39
C ASP A 147 20.21 -0.70 8.07
N ASN A 148 19.36 -0.68 9.09
CA ASN A 148 17.93 -0.86 8.93
C ASN A 148 17.20 0.47 8.97
N LEU A 149 17.47 1.26 10.01
CA LEU A 149 16.73 2.46 10.36
C LEU A 149 17.54 3.73 10.11
N TRP A 150 16.89 4.71 9.49
CA TRP A 150 17.43 6.05 9.27
C TRP A 150 16.38 7.13 9.52
N LEU A 151 16.86 8.29 9.94
CA LEU A 151 16.09 9.53 10.01
C LEU A 151 16.73 10.58 9.10
N PHE A 152 15.96 11.27 8.26
CA PHE A 152 16.45 12.36 7.42
C PHE A 152 15.71 13.65 7.72
N THR A 153 16.42 14.76 7.86
CA THR A 153 15.81 16.08 8.03
C THR A 153 16.78 17.19 7.65
N TRP A 154 16.26 18.35 7.26
CA TRP A 154 17.05 19.59 7.12
C TRP A 154 17.04 20.44 8.40
N LEU A 155 16.19 20.08 9.37
CA LEU A 155 16.06 20.77 10.65
C LEU A 155 17.31 20.58 11.51
N PRO A 156 17.56 21.48 12.49
CA PRO A 156 18.66 21.32 13.43
C PRO A 156 18.54 20.02 14.23
N VAL A 157 19.44 19.07 14.01
CA VAL A 157 19.62 17.91 14.89
C VAL A 157 20.40 18.36 16.12
N GLN A 158 19.70 18.52 17.25
CA GLN A 158 20.29 19.01 18.50
C GLN A 158 21.04 17.91 19.24
N GLU A 159 20.49 16.70 19.22
CA GLU A 159 21.07 15.52 19.85
C GLU A 159 20.71 14.27 19.03
N ILE A 160 21.67 13.38 18.82
CA ILE A 160 21.41 12.04 18.33
C ILE A 160 21.46 11.12 19.55
N TYR A 161 20.38 10.40 19.83
CA TYR A 161 20.33 9.57 21.03
C TYR A 161 21.33 8.41 20.97
N PRO A 162 21.92 8.03 22.12
CA PRO A 162 22.77 6.86 22.23
C PRO A 162 22.11 5.62 21.63
N ALA A 163 22.89 4.84 20.86
CA ALA A 163 22.38 3.61 20.26
C ALA A 163 22.06 2.59 21.36
N ILE A 164 20.88 1.97 21.25
CA ILE A 164 20.44 0.89 22.13
C ILE A 164 21.02 -0.42 21.61
N SER A 165 21.64 -1.24 22.46
CA SER A 165 22.19 -2.55 22.07
C SER A 165 21.58 -3.71 22.87
N GLU A 166 20.69 -3.41 23.81
CA GLU A 166 20.06 -4.38 24.68
C GLU A 166 18.85 -5.04 23.99
N LEU A 167 18.85 -6.37 23.94
CA LEU A 167 17.69 -7.14 23.47
C LEU A 167 16.46 -6.93 24.37
N PRO A 168 15.24 -7.18 23.85
CA PRO A 168 14.91 -7.53 22.46
C PRO A 168 14.80 -6.31 21.52
N VAL A 169 14.80 -5.07 22.04
CA VAL A 169 14.70 -3.83 21.25
C VAL A 169 16.04 -3.11 21.25
N THR A 170 16.79 -3.28 20.17
CA THR A 170 18.08 -2.60 19.89
C THR A 170 17.91 -1.47 18.85
N SER A 171 19.01 -0.81 18.45
CA SER A 171 19.05 0.20 17.39
C SER A 171 18.63 -0.32 16.00
N PHE A 172 18.56 -1.64 15.84
CA PHE A 172 17.94 -2.29 14.69
C PHE A 172 16.41 -2.10 14.63
N HIS A 173 15.78 -1.78 15.76
CA HIS A 173 14.33 -1.73 15.92
C HIS A 173 13.82 -0.35 16.35
N PHE A 174 14.60 0.39 17.13
CA PHE A 174 14.16 1.66 17.69
C PHE A 174 15.34 2.60 17.95
N GLY A 175 15.17 3.88 17.62
CA GLY A 175 16.10 4.94 17.99
C GLY A 175 15.76 6.25 17.32
N GLY A 176 16.41 7.34 17.74
CA GLY A 176 15.96 8.67 17.34
C GLY A 176 16.92 9.80 17.62
N ALA A 177 16.39 11.01 17.53
CA ALA A 177 17.10 12.27 17.75
C ALA A 177 16.17 13.35 18.31
N ARG A 178 16.76 14.33 19.00
CA ARG A 178 16.14 15.60 19.38
C ARG A 178 16.27 16.58 18.22
N ILE A 179 15.14 17.08 17.72
CA ILE A 179 15.09 17.95 16.54
C ILE A 179 14.60 19.34 16.95
N GLY A 180 15.36 20.37 16.61
CA GLY A 180 15.01 21.77 16.86
C GLY A 180 13.96 22.29 15.88
N LEU A 181 13.05 23.15 16.36
CA LEU A 181 12.03 23.80 15.55
C LEU A 181 12.49 25.20 15.10
N PRO A 182 12.20 25.63 13.85
CA PRO A 182 12.46 26.99 13.37
C PRO A 182 11.82 28.09 14.24
N SER A 183 10.61 27.83 14.74
CA SER A 183 9.90 28.70 15.68
C SER A 183 10.47 28.74 17.10
N GLY A 184 11.54 28.01 17.40
CA GLY A 184 12.04 27.79 18.76
C GLY A 184 11.41 26.56 19.43
N GLY A 185 12.12 25.99 20.39
CA GLY A 185 11.80 24.69 20.98
C GLY A 185 12.36 23.50 20.19
N HIS A 186 11.84 22.31 20.49
CA HIS A 186 12.26 21.05 19.88
C HIS A 186 11.13 20.02 19.95
N PHE A 187 11.34 18.89 19.30
CA PHE A 187 10.55 17.67 19.46
C PHE A 187 11.47 16.44 19.41
N HIS A 188 10.96 15.31 19.86
CA HIS A 188 11.65 14.03 19.83
C HIS A 188 11.16 13.19 18.65
N ALA A 189 12.09 12.67 17.85
CA ALA A 189 11.75 11.92 16.64
C ALA A 189 12.41 10.53 16.69
N PHE A 190 11.60 9.47 16.61
CA PHE A 190 12.09 8.08 16.64
C PHE A 190 11.63 7.29 15.42
N THR A 191 12.57 6.59 14.81
CA THR A 191 12.29 5.57 13.78
C THR A 191 12.01 4.25 14.48
N THR A 192 10.91 3.59 14.12
CA THR A 192 10.43 2.39 14.80
C THR A 192 10.16 1.27 13.81
N TRP A 193 10.72 0.09 14.08
CA TRP A 193 10.42 -1.15 13.38
C TRP A 193 10.34 -2.31 14.37
N ILE A 194 9.11 -2.75 14.65
CA ILE A 194 8.89 -3.87 15.58
C ILE A 194 8.75 -5.19 14.82
N SER A 195 8.79 -6.30 15.57
CA SER A 195 8.98 -7.65 15.00
C SER A 195 8.02 -7.97 13.84
N HIS A 196 8.59 -8.34 12.70
CA HIS A 196 7.91 -8.88 11.52
C HIS A 196 7.67 -10.41 11.60
N LEU A 197 8.01 -11.05 12.74
CA LEU A 197 7.76 -12.48 12.91
C LEU A 197 6.26 -12.71 13.03
N ASP A 198 5.76 -13.61 12.18
CA ASP A 198 4.35 -13.89 11.92
C ASP A 198 3.54 -12.67 11.45
N SER A 199 2.69 -12.88 10.45
CA SER A 199 1.91 -11.80 9.86
C SER A 199 0.62 -11.54 10.65
N SER A 200 0.36 -10.27 10.99
CA SER A 200 -0.97 -9.80 11.42
C SER A 200 -1.98 -9.69 10.26
N TRP A 201 -1.51 -9.80 9.02
CA TRP A 201 -2.29 -9.50 7.83
C TRP A 201 -2.80 -10.75 7.09
N GLY A 202 -2.06 -11.86 7.08
CA GLY A 202 -2.39 -13.06 6.29
C GLY A 202 -3.66 -13.76 6.77
N PRO A 203 -3.71 -14.19 8.05
CA PRO A 203 -4.91 -14.77 8.64
C PRO A 203 -6.12 -13.83 8.59
N LEU A 204 -5.90 -12.52 8.78
CA LEU A 204 -6.93 -11.50 8.69
C LEU A 204 -7.53 -11.42 7.28
N ASN A 205 -6.68 -11.34 6.25
CA ASN A 205 -7.14 -11.31 4.87
C ASN A 205 -7.91 -12.59 4.50
N GLN A 206 -7.40 -13.73 4.94
CA GLN A 206 -8.08 -15.02 4.74
C GLN A 206 -9.47 -15.01 5.39
N ALA A 207 -9.60 -14.60 6.65
CA ALA A 207 -10.88 -14.58 7.34
C ALA A 207 -11.92 -13.64 6.67
N ALA A 208 -11.47 -12.48 6.18
CA ALA A 208 -12.32 -11.59 5.41
C ALA A 208 -12.75 -12.26 4.09
N MET A 209 -11.81 -12.84 3.34
CA MET A 209 -12.12 -13.49 2.07
C MET A 209 -13.01 -14.73 2.23
N GLU A 210 -12.81 -15.54 3.26
CA GLU A 210 -13.68 -16.69 3.61
C GLU A 210 -15.12 -16.21 3.82
N THR A 211 -15.31 -15.16 4.62
CA THR A 211 -16.63 -14.58 4.88
C THR A 211 -17.27 -14.04 3.60
N ALA A 212 -16.51 -13.33 2.77
CA ALA A 212 -16.98 -12.81 1.49
C ALA A 212 -17.39 -13.93 0.51
N LEU A 213 -16.70 -15.07 0.54
CA LEU A 213 -17.04 -16.27 -0.24
C LEU A 213 -18.19 -17.10 0.38
N GLY A 214 -18.74 -16.70 1.53
CA GLY A 214 -19.78 -17.45 2.23
C GLY A 214 -19.28 -18.72 2.92
N ILE A 215 -17.98 -18.78 3.23
CA ILE A 215 -17.32 -19.91 3.89
C ILE A 215 -17.17 -19.60 5.37
N GLU A 216 -17.32 -20.62 6.23
CA GLU A 216 -17.03 -20.47 7.65
C GLU A 216 -15.55 -20.12 7.87
N ARG A 217 -15.29 -19.09 8.68
CA ARG A 217 -13.93 -18.62 8.95
C ARG A 217 -13.08 -19.71 9.59
N THR A 218 -11.86 -19.89 9.09
CA THR A 218 -10.87 -20.77 9.69
C THR A 218 -10.38 -20.25 11.05
N HIS A 219 -10.29 -18.92 11.19
CA HIS A 219 -9.82 -18.26 12.41
C HIS A 219 -10.94 -17.50 13.10
N THR A 220 -11.08 -17.72 14.41
CA THR A 220 -11.89 -16.85 15.28
C THR A 220 -11.24 -15.48 15.44
N GLU A 221 -12.01 -14.47 15.83
CA GLU A 221 -11.48 -13.12 16.11
C GLU A 221 -10.40 -13.13 17.19
N ALA A 222 -10.52 -13.99 18.20
CA ALA A 222 -9.50 -14.17 19.22
C ALA A 222 -8.18 -14.71 18.64
N GLN A 223 -8.24 -15.67 17.70
CA GLN A 223 -7.04 -16.18 17.01
C GLN A 223 -6.44 -15.13 16.07
N LEU A 224 -7.27 -14.33 15.40
CA LEU A 224 -6.80 -13.22 14.57
C LEU A 224 -6.07 -12.17 15.41
N VAL A 225 -6.63 -11.75 16.54
CA VAL A 225 -5.95 -10.83 17.47
C VAL A 225 -4.66 -11.45 18.02
N ALA A 226 -4.66 -12.75 18.32
CA ALA A 226 -3.47 -13.46 18.77
C ALA A 226 -2.36 -13.58 17.69
N SER A 227 -2.67 -13.32 16.42
CA SER A 227 -1.65 -13.20 15.36
C SER A 227 -0.81 -11.94 15.49
N ASP A 228 -1.17 -11.00 16.38
CA ASP A 228 -0.25 -9.97 16.86
C ASP A 228 0.79 -10.61 17.79
N HIS A 229 1.82 -11.18 17.17
CA HIS A 229 2.76 -12.10 17.81
C HIS A 229 3.31 -11.54 19.14
N ALA A 230 3.46 -12.41 20.15
CA ALA A 230 3.84 -12.01 21.51
C ALA A 230 5.13 -11.15 21.57
N ARG A 231 6.07 -11.36 20.65
CA ARG A 231 7.27 -10.53 20.52
C ARG A 231 6.97 -9.08 20.13
N ARG A 232 5.99 -8.82 19.26
CA ARG A 232 5.57 -7.44 18.94
C ARG A 232 5.01 -6.75 20.18
N ILE A 233 4.19 -7.46 20.94
CA ILE A 233 3.63 -6.96 22.19
C ILE A 233 4.74 -6.63 23.21
N GLU A 234 5.70 -7.52 23.39
CA GLU A 234 6.86 -7.31 24.28
C GLU A 234 7.67 -6.08 23.85
N MET A 235 7.95 -5.94 22.55
CA MET A 235 8.70 -4.80 22.01
C MET A 235 7.96 -3.48 22.21
N ALA A 236 6.65 -3.45 21.96
CA ALA A 236 5.83 -2.26 22.15
C ALA A 236 5.85 -1.79 23.61
N LYS A 237 5.66 -2.71 24.56
CA LYS A 237 5.77 -2.42 25.99
C LYS A 237 7.15 -1.87 26.35
N LEU A 238 8.22 -2.53 25.89
CA LEU A 238 9.58 -2.10 26.20
C LEU A 238 9.89 -0.72 25.63
N ILE A 239 9.39 -0.40 24.43
CA ILE A 239 9.53 0.93 23.84
C ILE A 239 8.86 1.98 24.71
N LEU A 240 7.62 1.73 25.13
CA LEU A 240 6.81 2.68 25.91
C LEU A 240 7.29 2.85 27.35
N GLU A 241 7.63 1.76 28.02
CA GLU A 241 7.90 1.73 29.47
C GLU A 241 9.39 1.94 29.81
N ASP A 242 10.31 1.73 28.87
CA ASP A 242 11.75 1.87 29.12
C ASP A 242 12.49 2.67 28.04
N ARG A 243 12.37 2.36 26.74
CA ARG A 243 13.23 3.00 25.72
C ARG A 243 12.91 4.49 25.54
N LEU A 244 11.64 4.87 25.45
CA LEU A 244 11.24 6.27 25.33
C LEU A 244 11.60 7.10 26.58
N PRO A 245 11.26 6.67 27.82
CA PRO A 245 11.61 7.41 29.03
C PRO A 245 13.11 7.67 29.26
N ARG A 246 14.01 6.92 28.61
CA ARG A 246 15.47 7.17 28.69
C ARG A 246 15.90 8.48 28.02
N TYR A 247 15.11 9.00 27.09
CA TYR A 247 15.48 10.12 26.23
C TYR A 247 14.50 11.29 26.25
N VAL A 248 13.27 11.03 26.72
CA VAL A 248 12.20 12.03 26.80
C VAL A 248 11.97 12.32 28.28
N ASP A 249 12.62 13.38 28.77
CA ASP A 249 12.55 13.87 30.14
C ASP A 249 11.86 15.25 30.24
N ASP A 250 11.29 15.73 29.15
CA ASP A 250 10.53 16.97 29.05
C ASP A 250 9.15 16.76 28.37
N ASP A 251 8.34 17.82 28.30
CA ASP A 251 6.98 17.79 27.76
C ASP A 251 6.92 18.05 26.24
N ALA A 252 8.06 18.07 25.54
CA ALA A 252 8.06 18.36 24.11
C ALA A 252 7.37 17.27 23.29
N PRO A 253 6.84 17.60 22.11
CA PRO A 253 6.17 16.62 21.27
C PRO A 253 7.06 15.44 20.92
N VAL A 254 6.46 14.26 20.83
CA VAL A 254 7.13 13.01 20.43
C VAL A 254 6.49 12.47 19.17
N LEU A 255 7.31 12.21 18.15
CA LEU A 255 6.91 11.55 16.91
C LEU A 255 7.56 10.17 16.81
N LEU A 256 6.76 9.17 16.48
CA LEU A 256 7.23 7.83 16.11
C LEU A 256 6.83 7.57 14.66
N GLY A 257 7.74 7.11 13.83
CA GLY A 257 7.44 6.74 12.45
C GLY A 257 8.09 5.43 12.03
N GLY A 258 7.34 4.61 11.29
CA GLY A 258 7.87 3.41 10.64
C GLY A 258 6.83 2.31 10.50
N ASP A 259 7.32 1.08 10.42
CA ASP A 259 6.52 -0.14 10.21
C ASP A 259 6.36 -0.89 11.54
N PHE A 260 5.11 -0.93 12.03
CA PHE A 260 4.77 -1.56 13.30
C PHE A 260 4.36 -3.02 13.12
N ASN A 261 4.33 -3.54 11.89
CA ASN A 261 3.95 -4.93 11.57
C ASN A 261 2.59 -5.37 12.16
N THR A 262 1.75 -4.45 12.63
CA THR A 262 0.45 -4.72 13.25
C THR A 262 -0.63 -3.82 12.64
N GLN A 263 -1.89 -4.25 12.75
CA GLN A 263 -3.03 -3.50 12.27
C GLN A 263 -3.48 -2.45 13.31
N SER A 264 -4.25 -1.48 12.86
CA SER A 264 -4.81 -0.46 13.75
C SER A 264 -6.02 -0.98 14.49
N HIS A 265 -6.08 -0.73 15.80
CA HIS A 265 -7.28 -0.95 16.60
C HIS A 265 -8.48 -0.07 16.16
N LEU A 266 -8.22 1.03 15.43
CA LEU A 266 -9.25 1.95 14.94
C LEU A 266 -9.92 1.48 13.64
N ASP A 267 -9.24 0.62 12.87
CA ASP A 267 -9.71 0.18 11.54
C ASP A 267 -10.71 -1.00 11.61
N TRP A 268 -10.83 -1.64 12.77
CA TRP A 268 -11.57 -2.90 13.01
C TRP A 268 -12.51 -2.81 14.24
N THR A 269 -13.19 -1.68 14.40
CA THR A 269 -14.17 -1.45 15.47
C THR A 269 -15.57 -1.95 15.11
N GLU A 270 -16.49 -2.01 16.08
CA GLU A 270 -17.91 -2.29 15.80
C GLU A 270 -18.50 -1.33 14.75
N ALA A 271 -18.14 -0.04 14.82
CA ALA A 271 -18.58 0.96 13.84
C ALA A 271 -17.97 0.73 12.45
N ALA A 272 -16.78 0.14 12.38
CA ALA A 272 -16.08 -0.18 11.13
C ALA A 272 -16.53 -1.51 10.51
N ALA A 273 -17.18 -2.39 11.26
CA ALA A 273 -17.46 -3.77 10.86
C ALA A 273 -18.26 -3.88 9.53
N ALA A 274 -19.15 -2.91 9.29
CA ALA A 274 -19.95 -2.82 8.07
C ALA A 274 -19.26 -2.08 6.91
N ALA A 275 -18.10 -1.47 7.15
CA ALA A 275 -17.34 -0.83 6.09
C ALA A 275 -16.80 -1.89 5.10
N PRO A 276 -16.61 -1.54 3.81
CA PRO A 276 -16.21 -2.50 2.80
C PRO A 276 -14.97 -3.30 3.20
N ARG A 277 -14.97 -4.58 2.80
CA ARG A 277 -13.85 -5.53 2.96
C ARG A 277 -13.47 -5.91 4.39
N ARG A 278 -14.29 -5.55 5.38
CA ARG A 278 -14.10 -5.97 6.79
C ARG A 278 -15.02 -7.10 7.20
N GLU A 279 -16.08 -7.34 6.45
CA GLU A 279 -16.91 -8.55 6.55
C GLU A 279 -17.41 -8.84 7.97
N GLY A 280 -17.77 -7.78 8.71
CA GLY A 280 -18.29 -7.89 10.07
C GLY A 280 -17.22 -8.12 11.16
N LEU A 281 -15.93 -8.17 10.82
CA LEU A 281 -14.84 -8.39 11.77
C LEU A 281 -14.70 -7.22 12.76
N VAL A 282 -14.63 -7.55 14.04
CA VAL A 282 -14.30 -6.60 15.12
C VAL A 282 -13.06 -7.09 15.86
N LEU A 283 -11.95 -6.36 15.76
CA LEU A 283 -10.63 -6.80 16.21
C LEU A 283 -9.94 -5.71 17.03
N GLN A 284 -9.62 -6.03 18.28
CA GLN A 284 -8.88 -5.14 19.17
C GLN A 284 -7.39 -5.47 19.10
N TRP A 285 -6.66 -4.77 18.22
CA TRP A 285 -5.24 -4.98 18.00
C TRP A 285 -4.40 -4.41 19.16
N PRO A 286 -3.74 -5.27 19.97
CA PRO A 286 -3.20 -4.88 21.26
C PRO A 286 -2.05 -3.88 21.17
N VAL A 287 -1.14 -4.04 20.20
CA VAL A 287 0.03 -3.18 20.08
C VAL A 287 -0.37 -1.73 19.84
N MET A 288 -1.25 -1.47 18.87
CA MET A 288 -1.65 -0.09 18.57
C MET A 288 -2.53 0.50 19.68
N SER A 289 -3.30 -0.32 20.42
CA SER A 289 -4.01 0.15 21.61
C SER A 289 -3.06 0.63 22.70
N MET A 290 -1.92 -0.06 22.93
CA MET A 290 -0.92 0.37 23.92
C MET A 290 -0.34 1.76 23.61
N PHE A 291 -0.03 2.04 22.34
CA PHE A 291 0.45 3.37 21.95
C PHE A 291 -0.63 4.45 22.16
N ALA A 292 -1.90 4.14 21.84
CA ALA A 292 -3.01 5.06 22.10
C ALA A 292 -3.21 5.34 23.59
N GLU A 293 -3.17 4.30 24.43
CA GLU A 293 -3.24 4.40 25.90
C GLU A 293 -2.07 5.21 26.48
N ALA A 294 -0.88 5.14 25.86
CA ALA A 294 0.28 5.96 26.23
C ALA A 294 0.18 7.43 25.76
N GLY A 295 -0.92 7.81 25.10
CA GLY A 295 -1.21 9.17 24.66
C GLY A 295 -0.74 9.51 23.24
N PHE A 296 -0.33 8.51 22.44
CA PHE A 296 -0.04 8.73 21.03
C PHE A 296 -1.32 8.73 20.19
N VAL A 297 -1.41 9.66 19.24
CA VAL A 297 -2.44 9.70 18.22
C VAL A 297 -1.91 9.12 16.91
N ASP A 298 -2.72 8.31 16.25
CA ASP A 298 -2.51 7.86 14.89
C ASP A 298 -2.86 9.01 13.92
N THR A 299 -1.84 9.62 13.31
CA THR A 299 -2.04 10.82 12.50
C THR A 299 -2.91 10.58 11.27
N PHE A 300 -2.91 9.37 10.70
CA PHE A 300 -3.77 9.05 9.57
C PHE A 300 -5.24 9.04 9.98
N ARG A 301 -5.57 8.38 11.10
CA ARG A 301 -6.95 8.28 11.58
C ARG A 301 -7.46 9.56 12.25
N SER A 302 -6.56 10.38 12.78
CA SER A 302 -6.90 11.73 13.23
C SER A 302 -7.39 12.60 12.07
N ALA A 303 -6.69 12.58 10.93
CA ALA A 303 -7.12 13.29 9.72
C ALA A 303 -8.34 12.64 9.04
N HIS A 304 -8.43 11.30 9.09
CA HIS A 304 -9.45 10.52 8.38
C HIS A 304 -10.15 9.52 9.30
N PRO A 305 -11.10 9.95 10.14
CA PRO A 305 -11.81 9.04 11.04
C PRO A 305 -12.78 8.08 10.32
N ASP A 306 -13.21 8.41 9.09
CA ASP A 306 -14.07 7.56 8.28
C ASP A 306 -13.26 6.45 7.58
N VAL A 307 -13.28 5.26 8.19
CA VAL A 307 -12.55 4.06 7.74
C VAL A 307 -13.10 3.46 6.44
N ALA A 308 -14.36 3.75 6.09
CA ALA A 308 -14.99 3.27 4.86
C ALA A 308 -14.55 4.13 3.67
N ARG A 309 -14.53 5.44 3.88
CA ARG A 309 -14.14 6.44 2.89
C ARG A 309 -12.63 6.50 2.68
N TYR A 310 -11.85 6.30 3.74
CA TYR A 310 -10.39 6.40 3.69
C TYR A 310 -9.74 5.17 4.34
N PRO A 311 -9.52 4.06 3.62
CA PRO A 311 -8.97 2.84 4.21
C PRO A 311 -7.49 2.94 4.60
N GLY A 312 -6.72 3.87 4.00
CA GLY A 312 -5.33 4.15 4.40
C GLY A 312 -4.35 3.00 4.16
N ARG A 313 -4.55 2.22 3.09
CA ARG A 313 -3.80 0.97 2.87
C ARG A 313 -2.32 1.25 2.68
N THR A 314 -1.48 0.57 3.47
CA THR A 314 -0.03 0.58 3.27
C THR A 314 0.52 -0.80 2.90
N TRP A 315 -0.28 -1.87 3.06
CA TRP A 315 0.15 -3.24 2.76
C TRP A 315 -0.76 -3.95 1.74
N THR A 316 -0.27 -4.49 0.61
CA THR A 316 1.08 -4.35 0.05
C THR A 316 1.07 -3.56 -1.27
N ALA A 317 1.71 -2.40 -1.27
CA ALA A 317 1.66 -1.44 -2.38
C ALA A 317 2.47 -1.87 -3.60
N GLY A 318 3.61 -2.54 -3.39
CA GLY A 318 4.55 -2.97 -4.43
C GLY A 318 4.18 -4.26 -5.15
N HIS A 319 3.05 -4.87 -4.80
CA HIS A 319 2.63 -6.16 -5.34
C HIS A 319 1.16 -6.13 -5.75
N SER A 320 0.30 -6.35 -4.76
CA SER A 320 -1.13 -6.53 -4.95
C SER A 320 -1.80 -6.22 -3.64
N PHE A 321 -2.67 -5.25 -3.71
CA PHE A 321 -3.57 -4.95 -2.63
C PHE A 321 -4.56 -6.12 -2.47
N MET A 322 -4.39 -6.90 -1.41
CA MET A 322 -5.26 -8.04 -1.08
C MET A 322 -6.71 -7.61 -0.78
N TYR A 323 -7.59 -8.56 -0.46
CA TYR A 323 -9.01 -8.28 -0.18
C TYR A 323 -9.21 -7.27 0.96
N ALA A 324 -8.59 -7.52 2.12
CA ALA A 324 -8.71 -6.67 3.31
C ALA A 324 -7.89 -5.36 3.17
N PRO A 325 -8.39 -4.23 3.70
CA PRO A 325 -7.68 -2.95 3.70
C PRO A 325 -6.66 -2.91 4.84
N LEU A 326 -5.44 -3.39 4.56
CA LEU A 326 -4.42 -3.61 5.56
C LEU A 326 -3.48 -2.40 5.70
N ARG A 327 -3.11 -2.08 6.95
CA ARG A 327 -2.22 -0.97 7.29
C ARG A 327 -1.24 -1.38 8.38
N LEU A 328 0.05 -1.20 8.09
CA LEU A 328 1.17 -1.61 8.95
C LEU A 328 2.10 -0.45 9.30
N ASP A 329 2.03 0.65 8.53
CA ASP A 329 2.94 1.78 8.61
C ASP A 329 2.22 2.98 9.23
N TYR A 330 2.91 3.67 10.14
CA TYR A 330 2.30 4.72 10.96
C TYR A 330 3.26 5.90 11.15
N VAL A 331 2.67 7.11 11.20
CA VAL A 331 3.24 8.26 11.91
C VAL A 331 2.35 8.48 13.14
N LEU A 332 2.92 8.31 14.32
CA LEU A 332 2.28 8.53 15.61
C LEU A 332 2.82 9.82 16.22
N ALA A 333 1.94 10.58 16.88
CA ALA A 333 2.29 11.86 17.48
C ALA A 333 1.77 11.93 18.92
N LYS A 334 2.52 12.56 19.83
CA LYS A 334 2.13 12.79 21.23
C LYS A 334 2.58 14.18 21.65
N GLY A 335 1.81 14.82 22.54
CA GLY A 335 2.11 16.16 23.05
C GLY A 335 1.44 17.27 22.23
N ASP A 336 1.97 18.48 22.31
CA ASP A 336 1.40 19.67 21.66
C ASP A 336 1.71 19.72 20.15
N VAL A 337 0.98 18.89 19.39
CA VAL A 337 1.11 18.75 17.94
C VAL A 337 -0.27 18.53 17.32
N GLU A 338 -0.62 19.38 16.36
CA GLU A 338 -1.90 19.29 15.63
C GLU A 338 -1.70 18.60 14.29
N VAL A 339 -2.59 17.65 13.97
CA VAL A 339 -2.61 16.96 12.68
C VAL A 339 -3.45 17.76 11.70
N LEU A 340 -2.82 18.27 10.65
CA LEU A 340 -3.48 19.08 9.63
C LEU A 340 -3.98 18.27 8.43
N ALA A 341 -3.20 17.27 8.05
CA ALA A 341 -3.51 16.37 6.97
C ALA A 341 -2.67 15.10 7.13
N SER A 342 -3.15 14.00 6.55
CA SER A 342 -2.36 12.78 6.41
C SER A 342 -2.81 12.03 5.15
N SER A 343 -1.88 11.35 4.49
CA SER A 343 -2.19 10.57 3.30
C SER A 343 -1.14 9.48 3.06
N THR A 344 -1.55 8.43 2.35
CA THR A 344 -0.68 7.35 1.92
C THR A 344 -0.06 7.64 0.55
N ARG A 345 1.08 7.00 0.27
CA ARG A 345 1.71 6.97 -1.06
C ARG A 345 1.92 5.53 -1.46
N THR A 346 1.22 5.12 -2.51
CA THR A 346 1.10 3.70 -2.91
C THR A 346 1.18 3.52 -4.42
N ARG A 347 1.58 4.55 -5.16
CA ARG A 347 1.71 4.53 -6.61
C ARG A 347 3.01 5.20 -7.02
N ARG A 348 3.67 4.65 -8.05
CA ARG A 348 4.83 5.30 -8.66
C ARG A 348 4.49 6.73 -9.12
N LEU A 349 5.49 7.60 -9.18
CA LEU A 349 5.42 8.87 -9.87
C LEU A 349 4.90 8.68 -11.32
N PRO A 350 4.13 9.62 -11.88
CA PRO A 350 3.60 9.50 -13.23
C PRO A 350 4.65 9.15 -14.30
N GLU A 351 5.86 9.71 -14.19
CA GLU A 351 6.98 9.46 -15.10
C GLU A 351 7.63 8.07 -14.96
N HIS A 352 7.33 7.34 -13.89
CA HIS A 352 7.86 5.99 -13.64
C HIS A 352 6.84 4.88 -13.98
N ARG A 353 5.73 5.22 -14.65
CA ARG A 353 4.63 4.29 -14.95
C ARG A 353 4.67 3.75 -16.38
N GLY A 354 4.14 2.55 -16.57
CA GLY A 354 3.90 1.93 -17.88
C GLY A 354 5.11 1.24 -18.52
N GLY A 355 6.14 0.92 -17.73
CA GLY A 355 7.25 0.06 -18.16
C GLY A 355 7.25 -1.29 -17.43
N ASP A 356 8.08 -2.22 -17.88
CA ASP A 356 8.14 -3.61 -17.34
C ASP A 356 8.30 -3.68 -15.81
N LEU A 357 9.04 -2.73 -15.22
CA LEU A 357 9.16 -2.61 -13.77
C LEU A 357 7.83 -2.26 -13.09
N ASP A 358 7.10 -1.26 -13.57
CA ASP A 358 5.78 -0.88 -13.04
C ASP A 358 4.75 -2.02 -13.25
N ASP A 359 4.88 -2.71 -14.38
CA ASP A 359 4.09 -3.89 -14.72
C ASP A 359 4.35 -5.07 -13.78
N LEU A 360 5.50 -5.19 -13.12
CA LEU A 360 5.72 -6.25 -12.12
C LEU A 360 5.52 -5.74 -10.69
N TYR A 361 5.89 -4.48 -10.44
CA TYR A 361 5.94 -3.84 -9.14
C TYR A 361 5.33 -2.43 -9.21
N PRO A 362 4.03 -2.28 -8.93
CA PRO A 362 3.30 -1.01 -9.10
C PRO A 362 3.71 0.08 -8.09
N PHE A 363 4.59 -0.24 -7.16
CA PHE A 363 5.20 0.70 -6.23
C PHE A 363 6.66 0.34 -5.92
N TYR A 364 7.39 1.28 -5.31
CA TYR A 364 8.83 1.17 -5.06
C TYR A 364 9.20 0.14 -3.97
N SER A 365 8.26 -0.21 -3.11
CA SER A 365 8.37 -1.16 -2.01
C SER A 365 7.04 -1.88 -1.85
N ASP A 366 7.06 -3.07 -1.26
CA ASP A 366 5.88 -3.77 -0.76
C ASP A 366 5.09 -2.94 0.28
N HIS A 367 5.68 -1.95 0.93
CA HIS A 367 4.99 -1.00 1.80
C HIS A 367 4.63 0.31 1.08
N GLY A 368 3.54 0.94 1.53
CA GLY A 368 3.19 2.32 1.19
C GLY A 368 3.75 3.29 2.22
N ALA A 369 4.12 4.51 1.80
CA ALA A 369 4.54 5.54 2.74
C ALA A 369 3.31 6.23 3.38
N VAL A 370 3.45 6.69 4.63
CA VAL A 370 2.49 7.60 5.28
C VAL A 370 3.12 8.97 5.40
N VAL A 371 2.43 10.01 4.91
CA VAL A 371 2.90 11.40 4.98
C VAL A 371 1.85 12.24 5.72
N SER A 372 2.25 12.85 6.82
CA SER A 372 1.40 13.68 7.66
C SER A 372 1.92 15.10 7.72
N ARG A 373 1.03 16.08 7.57
CA ARG A 373 1.32 17.48 7.84
C ARG A 373 0.96 17.80 9.28
N LEU A 374 1.95 18.24 10.04
CA LEU A 374 1.84 18.47 11.47
C LEU A 374 2.17 19.92 11.79
N ARG A 375 1.39 20.56 12.66
CA ARG A 375 1.68 21.87 13.23
C ARG A 375 2.18 21.70 14.66
N PHE A 376 3.32 22.33 14.95
CA PHE A 376 3.91 22.46 16.27
C PHE A 376 3.65 23.88 16.77
N ALA A 377 3.14 23.98 18.01
CA ALA A 377 3.09 25.27 18.69
C ALA A 377 4.51 25.80 18.90
N GLY A 378 4.77 27.05 18.52
CA GLY A 378 6.07 27.67 18.74
C GLY A 378 6.18 28.26 20.13
N ASP A 379 7.42 28.42 20.60
CA ASP A 379 7.70 29.31 21.71
C ASP A 379 7.65 30.74 21.18
N THR A 380 6.67 31.54 21.60
CA THR A 380 6.40 32.91 21.09
C THR A 380 7.58 33.90 21.21
N ALA A 381 8.72 33.46 21.76
CA ALA A 381 9.97 34.19 21.96
C ALA A 381 10.89 34.26 20.73
N GLY A 382 10.35 34.60 19.54
CA GLY A 382 11.14 35.21 18.45
C GLY A 382 11.75 34.29 17.38
N GLY A 383 11.39 33.01 17.30
CA GLY A 383 11.77 32.14 16.18
C GLY A 383 11.02 32.48 14.87
N ALA A 384 11.69 32.32 13.72
CA ALA A 384 11.04 32.45 12.43
C ALA A 384 10.20 31.19 12.18
N GLY A 385 8.87 31.33 12.09
CA GLY A 385 8.01 30.20 11.75
C GLY A 385 8.32 29.62 10.37
N TYR A 386 7.88 28.39 10.13
CA TYR A 386 8.10 27.67 8.88
C TYR A 386 6.81 26.97 8.46
N SER A 387 6.54 26.95 7.16
CA SER A 387 5.53 26.08 6.56
C SER A 387 6.02 25.63 5.18
N PRO A 388 5.79 24.35 4.80
CA PRO A 388 6.07 23.90 3.44
C PRO A 388 5.27 24.75 2.46
N ALA A 389 5.93 25.19 1.38
CA ALA A 389 5.27 26.01 0.37
C ALA A 389 4.21 25.23 -0.42
N ARG A 390 4.40 23.92 -0.56
CA ARG A 390 3.44 23.05 -1.23
C ARG A 390 2.18 22.85 -0.36
N PRO A 391 1.00 22.72 -0.99
CA PRO A 391 -0.20 22.33 -0.27
C PRO A 391 -0.02 20.95 0.36
N ALA A 392 -0.79 20.68 1.41
CA ALA A 392 -0.90 19.33 1.94
C ALA A 392 -1.52 18.43 0.86
N VAL A 393 -1.10 17.17 0.84
CA VAL A 393 -1.73 16.18 -0.03
C VAL A 393 -2.81 15.49 0.78
N ASP A 394 -4.05 15.66 0.37
CA ASP A 394 -5.18 14.95 0.97
C ASP A 394 -5.21 13.49 0.52
N GLU A 395 -5.69 12.60 1.41
CA GLU A 395 -5.92 11.20 1.04
C GLU A 395 -7.08 11.15 0.03
N PRO A 396 -6.91 10.48 -1.12
CA PRO A 396 -8.03 10.26 -2.01
C PRO A 396 -9.05 9.34 -1.34
N GLU A 397 -10.34 9.64 -1.52
CA GLU A 397 -11.39 8.72 -1.12
C GLU A 397 -11.20 7.35 -1.81
N ALA A 398 -11.50 6.28 -1.09
CA ALA A 398 -11.67 4.98 -1.70
C ALA A 398 -12.75 5.10 -2.78
N GLY A 399 -12.38 4.73 -4.00
CA GLY A 399 -13.35 4.50 -5.07
C GLY A 399 -14.26 3.31 -4.74
N ALA A 400 -15.16 3.00 -5.67
CA ALA A 400 -15.97 1.79 -5.58
C ALA A 400 -15.06 0.56 -5.50
N TRP A 401 -15.30 -0.29 -4.50
CA TRP A 401 -14.63 -1.58 -4.38
C TRP A 401 -15.19 -2.51 -5.46
N PRO A 402 -14.34 -3.27 -6.18
CA PRO A 402 -14.84 -4.21 -7.18
C PRO A 402 -15.77 -5.25 -6.53
N GLU A 403 -16.90 -5.54 -7.14
CA GLU A 403 -17.83 -6.53 -6.58
C GLU A 403 -17.24 -7.94 -6.66
N LEU A 404 -17.62 -8.80 -5.71
CA LEU A 404 -17.33 -10.21 -5.82
C LEU A 404 -18.14 -10.79 -6.99
N PRO A 405 -17.52 -11.41 -8.00
CA PRO A 405 -18.26 -11.94 -9.13
C PRO A 405 -19.15 -13.12 -8.70
N GLY A 406 -20.44 -13.02 -9.01
CA GLY A 406 -21.36 -14.15 -8.92
C GLY A 406 -20.93 -15.30 -9.83
N HIS A 407 -21.47 -16.51 -9.63
CA HIS A 407 -21.07 -17.67 -10.45
C HIS A 407 -21.29 -17.41 -11.96
N PRO A 408 -20.34 -17.79 -12.83
CA PRO A 408 -20.55 -17.73 -14.27
C PRO A 408 -21.65 -18.71 -14.67
N GLY A 409 -22.27 -18.48 -15.84
CA GLY A 409 -23.33 -19.35 -16.34
C GLY A 409 -22.85 -20.77 -16.64
N GLY A 410 -23.67 -21.77 -16.32
CA GLY A 410 -23.36 -23.20 -16.45
C GLY A 410 -23.39 -23.92 -15.11
N VAL A 411 -23.07 -25.21 -15.12
CA VAL A 411 -22.89 -26.02 -13.90
C VAL A 411 -21.40 -26.24 -13.68
N PRO A 412 -20.85 -25.98 -12.47
CA PRO A 412 -19.44 -26.25 -12.20
C PRO A 412 -19.15 -27.74 -12.34
N VAL A 413 -18.05 -28.07 -13.04
CA VAL A 413 -17.57 -29.44 -13.15
C VAL A 413 -17.13 -29.92 -11.76
N PRO A 414 -17.62 -31.06 -11.25
CA PRO A 414 -17.27 -31.52 -9.90
C PRO A 414 -15.76 -31.78 -9.76
N PRO A 415 -15.11 -31.32 -8.66
CA PRO A 415 -13.70 -31.56 -8.39
C PRO A 415 -13.28 -33.04 -8.54
N ALA A 416 -14.11 -33.95 -8.04
CA ALA A 416 -13.89 -35.40 -8.12
C ALA A 416 -13.88 -35.98 -9.54
N GLU A 417 -14.33 -35.23 -10.55
CA GLU A 417 -14.29 -35.62 -11.96
C GLU A 417 -13.06 -35.06 -12.70
N MET A 418 -12.13 -34.40 -11.98
CA MET A 418 -10.95 -33.76 -12.55
C MET A 418 -9.66 -34.27 -11.91
N THR A 419 -8.58 -34.21 -12.67
CA THR A 419 -7.21 -34.31 -12.13
C THR A 419 -6.37 -33.18 -12.70
N ALA A 420 -5.29 -32.80 -12.00
CA ALA A 420 -4.45 -31.68 -12.38
C ALA A 420 -2.97 -32.08 -12.46
N SER A 421 -2.25 -31.38 -13.34
CA SER A 421 -0.78 -31.44 -13.45
C SER A 421 -0.22 -30.04 -13.65
N ALA A 422 1.02 -29.81 -13.22
CA ALA A 422 1.68 -28.52 -13.38
C ALA A 422 3.11 -28.65 -13.94
N SER A 423 3.59 -27.58 -14.58
CA SER A 423 4.99 -27.49 -15.03
C SER A 423 5.97 -27.20 -13.89
N SER A 424 5.48 -26.71 -12.76
CA SER A 424 6.25 -26.37 -11.55
C SER A 424 5.38 -26.60 -10.32
N SER A 425 5.97 -26.93 -9.17
CA SER A 425 5.25 -27.00 -7.89
C SER A 425 6.24 -26.82 -6.73
N ALA A 426 5.85 -26.03 -5.74
CA ALA A 426 6.51 -26.00 -4.45
C ALA A 426 6.17 -27.27 -3.65
N ALA A 427 7.08 -27.69 -2.78
CA ALA A 427 6.87 -28.87 -1.94
C ALA A 427 5.63 -28.66 -1.03
N GLY A 428 4.67 -29.59 -1.11
CA GLY A 428 3.41 -29.50 -0.35
C GLY A 428 2.32 -28.63 -0.98
N TYR A 429 2.58 -27.98 -2.12
CA TYR A 429 1.63 -27.13 -2.84
C TYR A 429 1.45 -27.62 -4.29
N GLY A 430 1.11 -28.90 -4.42
CA GLY A 430 0.98 -29.60 -5.70
C GLY A 430 -0.26 -29.22 -6.51
N PRO A 431 -0.31 -29.61 -7.79
CA PRO A 431 -1.42 -29.24 -8.69
C PRO A 431 -2.76 -29.83 -8.27
N GLU A 432 -2.78 -30.95 -7.55
CA GLU A 432 -3.99 -31.58 -7.04
C GLU A 432 -4.87 -30.65 -6.20
N LEU A 433 -4.27 -29.62 -5.58
CA LEU A 433 -4.97 -28.65 -4.75
C LEU A 433 -5.85 -27.69 -5.57
N VAL A 434 -5.64 -27.55 -6.89
CA VAL A 434 -6.49 -26.65 -7.71
C VAL A 434 -7.83 -27.27 -8.10
N VAL A 435 -8.06 -28.53 -7.71
CA VAL A 435 -9.26 -29.31 -7.99
C VAL A 435 -9.67 -30.13 -6.77
N ASP A 436 -9.39 -29.67 -5.55
CA ASP A 436 -9.81 -30.33 -4.32
C ASP A 436 -11.14 -29.76 -3.77
N GLY A 437 -11.57 -28.60 -4.29
CA GLY A 437 -12.81 -27.93 -3.91
C GLY A 437 -12.70 -27.12 -2.63
N ASP A 438 -11.48 -26.85 -2.15
CA ASP A 438 -11.19 -26.11 -0.93
C ASP A 438 -10.33 -24.85 -1.23
N PRO A 439 -10.93 -23.65 -1.30
CA PRO A 439 -10.18 -22.42 -1.61
C PRO A 439 -9.16 -22.00 -0.54
N ARG A 440 -9.06 -22.73 0.58
CA ARG A 440 -8.05 -22.54 1.62
C ARG A 440 -6.73 -23.23 1.28
N THR A 441 -6.75 -24.26 0.44
CA THR A 441 -5.55 -24.87 -0.13
C THR A 441 -5.19 -24.15 -1.44
N TYR A 442 -3.98 -24.38 -1.95
CA TYR A 442 -3.56 -23.79 -3.23
C TYR A 442 -2.35 -24.50 -3.79
N TRP A 443 -2.29 -24.56 -5.12
CA TRP A 443 -1.04 -24.80 -5.83
C TRP A 443 -0.16 -23.56 -5.80
N HIS A 444 1.16 -23.75 -5.78
CA HIS A 444 2.14 -22.68 -5.92
C HIS A 444 3.34 -23.16 -6.76
N SER A 445 3.86 -22.30 -7.64
CA SER A 445 5.11 -22.56 -8.36
C SER A 445 6.28 -22.68 -7.39
N ARG A 446 7.33 -23.38 -7.80
CA ARG A 446 8.50 -23.61 -6.94
C ARG A 446 9.26 -22.30 -6.70
N THR A 447 9.46 -21.96 -5.42
CA THR A 447 10.31 -20.84 -4.98
C THR A 447 11.65 -21.31 -4.40
N GLU A 448 11.70 -22.55 -3.90
CA GLU A 448 12.87 -23.14 -3.26
C GLU A 448 12.91 -24.67 -3.46
N PRO A 449 14.09 -25.31 -3.31
CA PRO A 449 15.41 -24.72 -3.15
C PRO A 449 15.96 -24.12 -4.46
N GLY A 450 16.77 -23.06 -4.33
CA GLY A 450 17.48 -22.43 -5.45
C GLY A 450 16.74 -21.23 -6.03
N THR A 451 17.02 -20.92 -7.30
CA THR A 451 16.29 -19.90 -8.07
C THR A 451 14.87 -20.41 -8.38
N PRO A 452 13.84 -19.57 -8.22
CA PRO A 452 12.46 -19.90 -8.56
C PRO A 452 12.36 -20.31 -10.02
N ASP A 453 11.37 -21.15 -10.30
CA ASP A 453 11.05 -21.45 -11.70
C ASP A 453 10.52 -20.18 -12.38
N ALA A 454 10.99 -19.93 -13.60
CA ALA A 454 10.59 -18.75 -14.36
C ALA A 454 9.30 -19.00 -15.13
N HIS A 455 8.51 -17.94 -15.31
CA HIS A 455 7.35 -17.95 -16.21
C HIS A 455 7.74 -18.30 -17.67
N PRO A 456 6.81 -18.84 -18.48
CA PRO A 456 5.42 -19.14 -18.12
C PRO A 456 5.27 -20.45 -17.33
N HIS A 457 4.37 -20.45 -16.35
CA HIS A 457 3.94 -21.65 -15.63
C HIS A 457 2.67 -22.23 -16.25
N GLN A 458 2.47 -23.54 -16.16
CA GLN A 458 1.32 -24.22 -16.74
C GLN A 458 0.61 -25.08 -15.69
N LEU A 459 -0.71 -24.99 -15.65
CA LEU A 459 -1.63 -25.90 -14.94
C LEU A 459 -2.55 -26.55 -15.98
N THR A 460 -2.57 -27.88 -16.05
CA THR A 460 -3.43 -28.63 -16.98
C THR A 460 -4.39 -29.53 -16.19
N LEU A 461 -5.69 -29.33 -16.42
CA LEU A 461 -6.76 -30.18 -15.94
C LEU A 461 -7.09 -31.27 -16.97
N ASP A 462 -7.24 -32.52 -16.55
CA ASP A 462 -7.97 -33.57 -17.29
C ASP A 462 -9.39 -33.65 -16.70
N LEU A 463 -10.40 -33.34 -17.52
CA LEU A 463 -11.82 -33.31 -17.14
C LEU A 463 -12.48 -34.70 -17.19
N SER A 464 -11.67 -35.76 -17.30
CA SER A 464 -12.01 -37.19 -17.42
C SER A 464 -12.73 -37.61 -18.71
N ARG A 465 -13.53 -36.73 -19.28
CA ARG A 465 -14.25 -36.92 -20.54
C ARG A 465 -14.28 -35.62 -21.32
N GLU A 466 -14.68 -35.71 -22.59
CA GLU A 466 -15.02 -34.51 -23.36
C GLU A 466 -16.24 -33.81 -22.74
N ARG A 467 -16.11 -32.50 -22.54
CA ARG A 467 -17.16 -31.59 -22.05
C ARG A 467 -17.32 -30.42 -23.01
N THR A 468 -18.49 -29.77 -22.97
CA THR A 468 -18.72 -28.49 -23.66
C THR A 468 -18.74 -27.40 -22.61
N LEU A 469 -17.68 -26.61 -22.55
CA LEU A 469 -17.52 -25.60 -21.53
C LEU A 469 -18.40 -24.37 -21.82
N THR A 470 -18.75 -23.65 -20.77
CA THR A 470 -19.40 -22.33 -20.81
C THR A 470 -18.48 -21.26 -20.24
N ALA A 471 -17.65 -21.61 -19.26
CA ALA A 471 -16.71 -20.71 -18.60
C ALA A 471 -15.63 -21.50 -17.83
N VAL A 472 -14.62 -20.77 -17.35
CA VAL A 472 -13.72 -21.21 -16.28
C VAL A 472 -13.52 -20.08 -15.28
N ARG A 473 -13.56 -20.42 -13.99
CA ARG A 473 -13.17 -19.54 -12.88
C ARG A 473 -11.79 -19.90 -12.40
N TYR A 474 -10.91 -18.91 -12.31
CA TYR A 474 -9.68 -18.94 -11.54
C TYR A 474 -9.92 -18.30 -10.18
N GLN A 475 -9.68 -19.04 -9.11
CA GLN A 475 -9.71 -18.54 -7.74
C GLN A 475 -8.26 -18.30 -7.27
N PRO A 476 -7.86 -17.04 -7.03
CA PRO A 476 -6.62 -16.75 -6.34
C PRO A 476 -6.57 -17.38 -4.95
N ARG A 477 -5.36 -17.66 -4.45
CA ARG A 477 -5.16 -17.96 -3.02
C ARG A 477 -5.72 -16.83 -2.16
N ILE A 478 -6.34 -17.18 -1.03
CA ILE A 478 -7.06 -16.22 -0.19
C ILE A 478 -6.25 -15.71 1.01
N ASN A 479 -5.11 -16.34 1.30
CA ASN A 479 -4.26 -16.02 2.45
C ASN A 479 -3.01 -15.16 2.12
N GLY A 480 -2.86 -14.71 0.87
CA GLY A 480 -1.71 -13.92 0.45
C GLY A 480 -1.81 -13.46 -1.01
N TYR A 481 -0.79 -12.73 -1.45
CA TYR A 481 -0.73 -12.16 -2.81
C TYR A 481 0.26 -12.88 -3.74
N GLY A 482 1.22 -13.62 -3.19
CA GLY A 482 2.28 -14.27 -3.96
C GLY A 482 1.72 -15.20 -5.03
N GLY A 483 2.06 -14.93 -6.28
CA GLY A 483 1.69 -15.75 -7.44
C GLY A 483 0.29 -15.52 -8.00
N ILE A 484 -0.49 -14.54 -7.53
CA ILE A 484 -1.76 -14.20 -8.16
C ILE A 484 -1.52 -13.92 -9.65
N ALA A 485 -2.16 -14.71 -10.52
CA ALA A 485 -2.02 -14.57 -11.96
C ALA A 485 -2.71 -13.27 -12.43
N PHE A 486 -2.00 -12.49 -13.26
CA PHE A 486 -2.56 -11.27 -13.85
C PHE A 486 -2.37 -11.20 -15.37
N ARG A 487 -1.62 -12.13 -15.97
CA ARG A 487 -1.58 -12.34 -17.43
C ARG A 487 -1.65 -13.82 -17.73
N TYR A 488 -2.56 -14.22 -18.61
CA TYR A 488 -2.86 -15.62 -18.83
C TYR A 488 -3.26 -15.94 -20.26
N THR A 489 -3.07 -17.21 -20.62
CA THR A 489 -3.61 -17.85 -21.81
C THR A 489 -4.27 -19.18 -21.42
N TYR A 490 -5.54 -19.40 -21.79
CA TYR A 490 -6.20 -20.70 -21.70
C TYR A 490 -6.10 -21.45 -23.04
N LEU A 491 -5.65 -22.70 -22.96
CA LEU A 491 -5.61 -23.63 -24.08
C LEU A 491 -6.52 -24.83 -23.80
N VAL A 492 -7.10 -25.42 -24.85
CA VAL A 492 -7.95 -26.62 -24.74
C VAL A 492 -7.46 -27.72 -25.65
N SER A 493 -7.77 -28.97 -25.30
CA SER A 493 -7.43 -30.15 -26.10
C SER A 493 -8.44 -31.27 -25.88
N LEU A 494 -8.62 -32.12 -26.90
CA LEU A 494 -9.38 -33.38 -26.81
C LEU A 494 -8.49 -34.60 -26.56
N ASP A 495 -7.22 -34.53 -26.96
CA ASP A 495 -6.27 -35.66 -26.96
C ASP A 495 -5.15 -35.53 -25.89
N GLY A 496 -5.03 -34.35 -25.25
CA GLY A 496 -4.01 -34.05 -24.25
C GLY A 496 -2.63 -33.76 -24.84
N VAL A 497 -2.51 -33.69 -26.16
CA VAL A 497 -1.25 -33.49 -26.90
C VAL A 497 -1.33 -32.23 -27.75
N SER A 498 -2.39 -32.10 -28.54
CA SER A 498 -2.63 -30.99 -29.45
C SER A 498 -3.50 -29.96 -28.75
N PHE A 499 -2.92 -28.81 -28.41
CA PHE A 499 -3.62 -27.72 -27.72
C PHE A 499 -3.91 -26.56 -28.67
N GLU A 500 -5.11 -26.01 -28.58
CA GLU A 500 -5.52 -24.80 -29.27
C GLU A 500 -5.89 -23.69 -28.28
N ARG A 501 -5.71 -22.42 -28.69
CA ARG A 501 -5.99 -21.28 -27.82
C ARG A 501 -7.49 -21.04 -27.72
N ALA A 502 -8.03 -21.08 -26.50
CA ALA A 502 -9.43 -20.78 -26.21
C ALA A 502 -9.62 -19.31 -25.77
N ALA A 503 -8.72 -18.80 -24.92
CA ALA A 503 -8.79 -17.42 -24.43
C ALA A 503 -7.40 -16.92 -24.01
N ALA A 504 -7.23 -15.61 -23.90
CA ALA A 504 -6.08 -14.96 -23.29
C ALA A 504 -6.48 -13.57 -22.80
N GLY A 505 -5.78 -13.05 -21.80
CA GLY A 505 -6.09 -11.74 -21.25
C GLY A 505 -5.23 -11.35 -20.07
N GLU A 506 -5.62 -10.23 -19.48
CA GLU A 506 -5.05 -9.72 -18.23
C GLU A 506 -6.16 -9.59 -17.19
N TRP A 507 -5.77 -9.72 -15.94
CA TRP A 507 -6.64 -9.54 -14.79
C TRP A 507 -6.07 -8.54 -13.81
N ASP A 508 -6.94 -7.97 -13.00
CA ASP A 508 -6.51 -7.19 -11.84
C ASP A 508 -5.71 -8.05 -10.87
N ARG A 509 -4.68 -7.43 -10.26
CA ARG A 509 -3.85 -8.03 -9.21
C ARG A 509 -4.58 -7.96 -7.88
N ASP A 510 -5.65 -8.71 -7.75
CA ASP A 510 -6.45 -8.81 -6.54
C ASP A 510 -6.79 -10.26 -6.18
N SER A 511 -7.30 -10.45 -4.97
CA SER A 511 -7.73 -11.74 -4.45
C SER A 511 -9.12 -12.18 -4.96
N LEU A 512 -9.76 -11.41 -5.84
CA LEU A 512 -11.11 -11.74 -6.31
C LEU A 512 -11.08 -12.89 -7.32
N PRO A 513 -12.11 -13.75 -7.33
CA PRO A 513 -12.28 -14.75 -8.38
C PRO A 513 -12.30 -14.10 -9.77
N LYS A 514 -11.79 -14.81 -10.77
CA LYS A 514 -11.60 -14.29 -12.12
C LYS A 514 -12.22 -15.25 -13.13
N ASP A 515 -13.21 -14.78 -13.88
CA ASP A 515 -13.98 -15.62 -14.80
C ASP A 515 -13.62 -15.36 -16.25
N VAL A 516 -13.57 -16.43 -17.04
CA VAL A 516 -13.38 -16.39 -18.50
C VAL A 516 -14.52 -17.13 -19.16
N SER A 517 -15.21 -16.46 -20.08
CA SER A 517 -16.28 -17.08 -20.86
C SER A 517 -15.70 -17.96 -21.98
N LEU A 518 -16.22 -19.18 -22.10
CA LEU A 518 -15.77 -20.20 -23.06
C LEU A 518 -16.98 -20.85 -23.78
N PRO A 519 -17.93 -20.10 -24.34
CA PRO A 519 -19.22 -20.63 -24.75
C PRO A 519 -19.08 -21.67 -25.89
N GLY A 520 -19.48 -22.92 -25.61
CA GLY A 520 -19.48 -23.98 -26.61
C GLY A 520 -18.11 -24.59 -26.91
N VAL A 521 -17.09 -24.26 -26.11
CA VAL A 521 -15.72 -24.78 -26.28
C VAL A 521 -15.69 -26.24 -25.85
N ARG A 522 -15.39 -27.15 -26.78
CA ARG A 522 -15.26 -28.59 -26.49
C ARG A 522 -13.86 -28.90 -26.00
N ALA A 523 -13.74 -29.52 -24.82
CA ALA A 523 -12.45 -29.85 -24.23
C ALA A 523 -12.56 -31.11 -23.37
N ARG A 524 -11.51 -31.94 -23.40
CA ARG A 524 -11.22 -32.89 -22.31
C ARG A 524 -10.11 -32.35 -21.41
N TYR A 525 -9.15 -31.63 -21.98
CA TYR A 525 -8.07 -31.01 -21.24
C TYR A 525 -8.18 -29.49 -21.32
N LEU A 526 -8.05 -28.83 -20.19
CA LEU A 526 -7.99 -27.37 -20.08
C LEU A 526 -6.65 -26.99 -19.45
N ARG A 527 -5.87 -26.14 -20.13
CA ARG A 527 -4.58 -25.67 -19.66
C ARG A 527 -4.61 -24.17 -19.43
N LEU A 528 -4.34 -23.74 -18.19
CA LEU A 528 -3.99 -22.38 -17.87
C LEU A 528 -2.47 -22.20 -18.02
N VAL A 529 -2.06 -21.31 -18.91
CA VAL A 529 -0.70 -20.80 -19.00
C VAL A 529 -0.67 -19.45 -18.30
N ILE A 530 0.08 -19.34 -17.20
CA ILE A 530 0.29 -18.11 -16.47
C ILE A 530 1.55 -17.47 -17.04
N GLU A 531 1.38 -16.35 -17.74
CA GLU A 531 2.47 -15.62 -18.39
C GLU A 531 3.15 -14.66 -17.43
N ALA A 532 2.39 -14.13 -16.46
CA ALA A 532 2.92 -13.33 -15.36
C ALA A 532 2.02 -13.44 -14.12
N GLY A 533 2.65 -13.48 -12.95
CA GLY A 533 1.98 -13.50 -11.66
C GLY A 533 2.74 -12.64 -10.65
N VAL A 534 2.01 -12.20 -9.62
CA VAL A 534 2.52 -11.25 -8.61
C VAL A 534 3.78 -11.80 -7.93
N ALA A 535 4.79 -10.92 -7.77
CA ALA A 535 6.11 -11.22 -7.22
C ALA A 535 6.92 -12.27 -8.01
N GLY A 536 6.61 -12.48 -9.31
CA GLY A 536 7.36 -13.43 -10.15
C GLY A 536 6.97 -14.89 -9.93
N TYR A 537 5.88 -15.16 -9.22
CA TYR A 537 5.41 -16.52 -8.93
C TYR A 537 4.09 -16.85 -9.63
N SER A 538 3.58 -18.06 -9.43
CA SER A 538 2.22 -18.43 -9.82
C SER A 538 1.55 -19.27 -8.75
N SER A 539 0.28 -18.98 -8.47
CA SER A 539 -0.52 -19.72 -7.51
C SER A 539 -1.97 -19.76 -7.96
N ALA A 540 -2.70 -20.78 -7.51
CA ALA A 540 -4.13 -20.95 -7.76
C ALA A 540 -4.72 -21.72 -6.58
N ALA A 541 -5.79 -21.21 -5.96
CA ALA A 541 -6.55 -22.00 -5.00
C ALA A 541 -7.40 -23.02 -5.74
N GLU A 542 -8.16 -22.57 -6.74
CA GLU A 542 -9.05 -23.45 -7.52
C GLU A 542 -9.04 -23.04 -9.00
N LEU A 543 -9.21 -24.05 -9.87
CA LEU A 543 -9.60 -23.88 -11.26
C LEU A 543 -10.92 -24.62 -11.48
N ILE A 544 -11.99 -23.85 -11.73
CA ILE A 544 -13.37 -24.37 -11.75
C ILE A 544 -13.94 -24.17 -13.16
N PRO A 545 -13.89 -25.17 -14.05
CA PRO A 545 -14.60 -25.15 -15.33
C PRO A 545 -16.11 -25.29 -15.12
N TYR A 546 -16.89 -24.72 -16.04
CA TYR A 546 -18.35 -24.82 -16.07
C TYR A 546 -18.80 -25.40 -17.42
N GLU A 547 -19.87 -26.20 -17.41
CA GLU A 547 -20.48 -26.84 -18.60
C GLU A 547 -22.00 -26.65 -18.72
#